data_AF-A0A6I3FZT3-F1
#
_entry.id   AF-A0A6I3FZT3-F1
#
_cell.length_a   1.000
_cell.length_b   1.000
_cell.length_c   1.000
_cell.angle_alpha   90.00
_cell.angle_beta   90.00
_cell.angle_gamma   90.00
#
_symmetry.space_group_name_H-M   'P 1'
#
loop_
_entity.id
_entity.type
_entity.pdbx_description
1 polymer ?
#
loop_
_entity_poly.entity_id
_entity_poly.type
_entity_poly.pdbx_seq_one_letter_code
_entity_poly.pdbx_strand_id
1 'polypeptide(L)'
;MKLRIPTLTIATFLGAIAFTWPLYFPSNSIAAISHDFLNPTSAKWFALLISFTAIAIIAIEINRGLLDSKTVALLGVLTALVAALRLIGAGAIGVEPIWFLIILAARVFGVRFGFSLGALSLGLSALLTGGIGPWLPFQMIAAAWIGAGAGKLPKRFSGRGELVTLICYGIFAAEFFGALMD
;
A
#
# COMPACT_ATOMS: atom_id res chain seq x y z
N MET A 1 2.58 23.62 11.22
CA MET A 1 3.46 23.58 10.03
C MET A 1 2.81 22.66 8.98
N LYS A 2 2.05 23.25 8.04
CA LYS A 2 1.15 22.56 7.11
C LYS A 2 1.95 22.01 5.92
N LEU A 3 2.44 20.78 6.04
CA LEU A 3 3.09 20.10 4.92
C LEU A 3 2.03 19.50 3.99
N ARG A 4 2.17 19.82 2.70
CA ARG A 4 1.11 19.76 1.71
C ARG A 4 0.70 18.29 1.45
N ILE A 5 -0.59 18.13 1.14
CA ILE A 5 -1.30 16.91 0.74
C ILE A 5 -0.92 16.34 -0.66
N PRO A 6 -0.16 16.99 -1.59
CA PRO A 6 -0.19 16.61 -3.00
C PRO A 6 0.57 15.32 -3.32
N THR A 7 1.60 14.91 -2.57
CA THR A 7 2.32 13.65 -2.88
C THR A 7 1.42 12.44 -2.68
N LEU A 8 0.68 12.40 -1.57
CA LEU A 8 -0.33 11.36 -1.29
C LEU A 8 -1.47 11.39 -2.29
N THR A 9 -1.95 12.58 -2.66
CA THR A 9 -3.01 12.72 -3.67
C THR A 9 -2.54 12.26 -5.04
N ILE A 10 -1.32 12.59 -5.45
CA ILE A 10 -0.73 12.13 -6.71
C ILE A 10 -0.55 10.62 -6.70
N ALA A 11 0.00 10.04 -5.62
CA ALA A 11 0.17 8.60 -5.49
C ALA A 11 -1.19 7.86 -5.52
N THR A 12 -2.21 8.43 -4.86
CA THR A 12 -3.58 7.89 -4.89
C THR A 12 -4.21 8.00 -6.27
N PHE A 13 -4.00 9.12 -6.97
CA PHE A 13 -4.53 9.33 -8.32
C PHE A 13 -3.86 8.40 -9.34
N LEU A 14 -2.53 8.25 -9.26
CA LEU A 14 -1.78 7.28 -10.06
C LEU A 14 -2.21 5.84 -9.75
N GLY A 15 -2.44 5.52 -8.47
CA GLY A 15 -3.00 4.24 -8.05
C GLY A 15 -4.38 3.98 -8.65
N ALA A 16 -5.28 4.96 -8.62
CA ALA A 16 -6.61 4.85 -9.20
C ALA A 16 -6.58 4.65 -10.72
N ILE A 17 -5.72 5.38 -11.43
CA ILE A 17 -5.47 5.16 -12.87
C ILE A 17 -4.92 3.75 -13.09
N ALA A 18 -3.97 3.31 -12.27
CA ALA A 18 -3.39 1.99 -12.34
C ALA A 18 -4.41 0.87 -12.09
N PHE A 19 -5.43 1.05 -11.25
CA PHE A 19 -6.51 0.07 -11.09
C PHE A 19 -7.55 0.12 -12.23
N THR A 20 -7.83 1.31 -12.77
CA THR A 20 -8.91 1.50 -13.76
C THR A 20 -8.46 1.41 -15.21
N TRP A 21 -7.15 1.36 -15.49
CA TRP A 21 -6.62 1.28 -16.87
C TRP A 21 -7.21 0.17 -17.75
N PRO A 22 -7.57 -1.05 -17.26
CA PRO A 22 -8.10 -2.09 -18.14
C PRO A 22 -9.49 -1.75 -18.66
N LEU A 23 -10.23 -0.87 -17.97
CA LEU A 23 -11.56 -0.42 -18.38
C LEU A 23 -11.51 0.52 -19.59
N TYR A 24 -10.41 1.27 -19.74
CA TYR A 24 -10.25 2.25 -20.82
C TYR A 24 -9.67 1.63 -22.10
N PHE A 25 -9.04 0.46 -22.02
CA PHE A 25 -8.47 -0.24 -23.17
C PHE A 25 -9.05 -1.66 -23.32
N PRO A 26 -10.32 -1.79 -23.75
CA PRO A 26 -10.87 -3.08 -24.14
C PRO A 26 -10.01 -3.72 -25.23
N SER A 27 -9.63 -5.00 -25.03
CA SER A 27 -8.70 -5.80 -25.84
C SER A 27 -9.04 -5.96 -27.33
N ASN A 28 -10.16 -5.39 -27.76
CA ASN A 28 -10.79 -5.49 -29.07
C ASN A 28 -10.49 -4.30 -30.02
N SER A 29 -9.81 -3.22 -29.58
CA SER A 29 -9.72 -1.97 -30.38
C SER A 29 -8.32 -1.55 -30.85
N ILE A 30 -7.26 -2.31 -30.62
CA ILE A 30 -5.91 -1.93 -31.07
C ILE A 30 -5.22 -3.16 -31.65
N ALA A 31 -5.19 -3.31 -32.97
CA ALA A 31 -4.57 -4.45 -33.66
C ALA A 31 -3.10 -4.20 -34.09
N ALA A 32 -2.54 -3.01 -33.87
CA ALA A 32 -1.23 -2.64 -34.44
C ALA A 32 -0.14 -2.26 -33.42
N ILE A 33 -0.46 -2.12 -32.12
CA ILE A 33 0.51 -1.77 -31.05
C ILE A 33 0.49 -2.84 -29.92
N SER A 34 -0.40 -3.82 -29.99
CA SER A 34 -0.90 -4.59 -28.84
C SER A 34 -0.27 -5.96 -28.62
N HIS A 35 0.53 -6.50 -29.54
CA HIS A 35 1.00 -7.88 -29.37
C HIS A 35 2.09 -8.05 -28.28
N ASP A 36 2.90 -7.04 -28.00
CA ASP A 36 3.99 -7.15 -27.01
C ASP A 36 3.83 -6.28 -25.76
N PHE A 37 3.18 -5.10 -25.84
CA PHE A 37 3.09 -4.17 -24.71
C PHE A 37 1.82 -4.29 -23.86
N LEU A 38 0.71 -4.73 -24.43
CA LEU A 38 -0.63 -4.75 -23.78
C LEU A 38 -1.21 -6.16 -23.58
N ASN A 39 -0.43 -7.19 -23.86
CA ASN A 39 -0.83 -8.57 -23.59
C ASN A 39 -1.03 -8.75 -22.05
N PRO A 40 -1.99 -9.57 -21.57
CA PRO A 40 -2.16 -9.85 -20.13
C PRO A 40 -0.89 -10.40 -19.47
N THR A 41 0.01 -11.00 -20.28
CA THR A 41 1.36 -11.44 -19.92
C THR A 41 2.40 -10.31 -19.83
N SER A 42 2.13 -9.15 -20.45
CA SER A 42 2.96 -7.93 -20.55
C SER A 42 2.62 -6.83 -19.54
N ALA A 43 1.55 -6.99 -18.75
CA ALA A 43 1.22 -6.13 -17.59
C ALA A 43 2.39 -5.96 -16.59
N LYS A 44 3.41 -6.82 -16.70
CA LYS A 44 4.68 -6.77 -15.95
C LYS A 44 5.41 -5.44 -16.10
N TRP A 45 5.44 -4.81 -17.27
CA TRP A 45 6.17 -3.55 -17.48
C TRP A 45 5.47 -2.36 -16.85
N PHE A 46 4.14 -2.28 -16.97
CA PHE A 46 3.32 -1.25 -16.32
C PHE A 46 3.38 -1.41 -14.79
N ALA A 47 3.28 -2.65 -14.31
CA ALA A 47 3.45 -2.98 -12.91
C ALA A 47 4.84 -2.58 -12.38
N LEU A 48 5.92 -2.94 -13.08
CA LEU A 48 7.28 -2.52 -12.71
C LEU A 48 7.39 -1.00 -12.62
N LEU A 49 6.81 -0.27 -13.57
CA LEU A 49 6.80 1.20 -13.58
C LEU A 49 6.01 1.76 -12.38
N ILE A 50 4.87 1.17 -12.01
CA ILE A 50 4.09 1.56 -10.83
C ILE A 50 4.83 1.23 -9.53
N SER A 51 5.47 0.05 -9.42
CA SER A 51 6.31 -0.31 -8.27
C SER A 51 7.49 0.65 -8.13
N PHE A 52 8.17 0.96 -9.23
CA PHE A 52 9.32 1.85 -9.24
C PHE A 52 8.91 3.27 -8.89
N THR A 53 7.77 3.76 -9.38
CA THR A 53 7.23 5.08 -9.02
C THR A 53 6.75 5.12 -7.57
N ALA A 54 6.13 4.07 -7.04
CA ALA A 54 5.75 4.00 -5.63
C ALA A 54 6.98 4.04 -4.72
N ILE A 55 8.01 3.25 -5.03
CA ILE A 55 9.30 3.26 -4.31
C ILE A 55 9.98 4.63 -4.44
N ALA A 56 10.00 5.22 -5.65
CA ALA A 56 10.59 6.53 -5.89
C ALA A 56 9.85 7.65 -5.14
N ILE A 57 8.53 7.63 -5.07
CA ILE A 57 7.73 8.60 -4.31
C ILE A 57 8.08 8.51 -2.83
N ILE A 58 8.20 7.31 -2.28
CA ILE A 58 8.56 7.13 -0.88
C ILE A 58 10.01 7.55 -0.62
N ALA A 59 10.94 7.22 -1.52
CA ALA A 59 12.32 7.67 -1.46
C ALA A 59 12.42 9.20 -1.48
N ILE A 60 11.62 9.87 -2.31
CA ILE A 60 11.53 11.35 -2.37
C ILE A 60 10.94 11.92 -1.09
N GLU A 61 9.92 11.28 -0.49
CA GLU A 61 9.35 11.74 0.79
C GLU A 61 10.36 11.66 1.95
N ILE A 62 11.18 10.61 1.99
CA ILE A 62 12.26 10.43 2.97
C ILE A 62 13.36 11.48 2.74
N ASN A 63 13.79 11.68 1.49
CA ASN A 63 14.91 12.57 1.16
C ASN A 63 14.60 14.06 1.39
N ARG A 64 13.33 14.46 1.31
CA ARG A 64 12.91 15.86 1.53
C ARG A 64 12.88 16.30 3.00
N GLY A 65 13.35 15.49 3.94
CA GLY A 65 13.38 15.82 5.38
C GLY A 65 12.00 16.01 5.99
N LEU A 66 10.96 15.42 5.37
CA LEU A 66 9.56 15.60 5.77
C LEU A 66 9.16 14.74 6.98
N LEU A 67 10.03 13.79 7.36
CA LEU A 67 9.89 12.91 8.51
C LEU A 67 11.02 13.23 9.49
N ASP A 68 10.64 13.42 10.76
CA ASP A 68 11.61 13.49 11.86
C ASP A 68 12.44 12.20 11.90
N SER A 69 13.73 12.29 12.22
CA SER A 69 14.67 11.14 12.19
C SER A 69 14.16 9.96 13.02
N LYS A 70 13.48 10.25 14.14
CA LYS A 70 12.83 9.22 14.97
C LYS A 70 11.69 8.50 14.24
N THR A 71 10.89 9.24 13.48
CA THR A 71 9.78 8.68 12.70
C THR A 71 10.31 7.81 11.56
N VAL A 72 11.39 8.21 10.90
CA VAL A 72 12.06 7.41 9.86
C VAL A 72 12.60 6.10 10.46
N ALA A 73 13.25 6.17 11.63
CA ALA A 73 13.75 4.98 12.30
C ALA A 73 12.62 4.00 12.66
N LEU A 74 11.52 4.50 13.23
CA LEU A 74 10.34 3.70 13.53
C LEU A 74 9.68 3.11 12.27
N LEU A 75 9.62 3.89 11.18
CA LEU A 75 9.11 3.41 9.90
C LEU A 75 9.94 2.24 9.38
N GLY A 76 11.27 2.33 9.43
CA GLY A 76 12.15 1.24 9.02
C GLY A 76 11.98 -0.02 9.87
N VAL A 77 11.96 0.11 11.20
CA VAL A 77 11.79 -1.02 12.12
C VAL A 77 10.43 -1.71 11.91
N LEU A 78 9.34 -0.92 11.85
CA LEU A 78 8.00 -1.48 11.63
C LEU A 78 7.86 -2.07 10.23
N THR A 79 8.45 -1.46 9.21
CA THR A 79 8.49 -2.01 7.84
C THR A 79 9.16 -3.38 7.84
N ALA A 80 10.31 -3.53 8.49
CA ALA A 80 11.01 -4.81 8.61
C ALA A 80 10.18 -5.86 9.37
N LEU A 81 9.54 -5.46 10.48
CA LEU A 81 8.69 -6.35 11.27
C LEU A 81 7.47 -6.84 10.47
N VAL A 82 6.77 -5.94 9.78
CA VAL A 82 5.64 -6.31 8.91
C VAL A 82 6.11 -7.23 7.78
N ALA A 83 7.25 -6.93 7.16
CA ALA A 83 7.78 -7.77 6.08
C ALA A 83 8.09 -9.19 6.57
N ALA A 84 8.66 -9.34 7.76
CA ALA A 84 8.92 -10.64 8.39
C ALA A 84 7.63 -11.37 8.79
N LEU A 85 6.64 -10.65 9.35
CA LEU A 85 5.32 -11.21 9.69
C LEU A 85 4.61 -11.80 8.47
N ARG A 86 4.79 -11.20 7.30
CA ARG A 86 4.21 -11.71 6.05
C ARG A 86 4.77 -13.08 5.66
N LEU A 87 6.07 -13.32 5.86
CA LEU A 87 6.69 -14.64 5.58
C LEU A 87 6.06 -15.76 6.41
N ILE A 88 5.65 -15.44 7.64
CA ILE A 88 5.06 -16.41 8.57
C ILE A 88 3.55 -16.57 8.28
N GLY A 89 2.87 -15.48 7.96
CA GLY A 89 1.41 -15.45 7.79
C GLY A 89 0.88 -16.18 6.55
N ALA A 90 1.54 -16.03 5.40
CA ALA A 90 1.03 -16.52 4.12
C ALA A 90 1.08 -18.06 3.95
N GLY A 91 1.80 -18.78 4.83
CA GLY A 91 2.01 -20.22 4.67
C GLY A 91 1.62 -21.11 5.86
N ALA A 92 1.46 -20.56 7.07
CA ALA A 92 1.37 -21.40 8.27
C ALA A 92 -0.04 -21.46 8.92
N ILE A 93 -0.83 -20.39 8.87
CA ILE A 93 -2.06 -20.26 9.70
C ILE A 93 -3.28 -19.76 8.90
N GLY A 94 -3.12 -19.36 7.63
CA GLY A 94 -4.21 -18.76 6.84
C GLY A 94 -4.67 -17.40 7.35
N VAL A 95 -3.89 -16.78 8.25
CA VAL A 95 -4.12 -15.46 8.82
C VAL A 95 -2.90 -14.62 8.54
N GLU A 96 -3.10 -13.44 7.95
CA GLU A 96 -2.03 -12.47 7.68
C GLU A 96 -1.94 -11.42 8.81
N PRO A 97 -1.02 -11.56 9.79
CA PRO A 97 -0.90 -10.64 10.92
C PRO A 97 -0.39 -9.25 10.53
N ILE A 98 0.05 -9.07 9.28
CA ILE A 98 0.56 -7.80 8.77
C ILE A 98 -0.47 -6.67 8.87
N TRP A 99 -1.74 -6.97 8.61
CA TRP A 99 -2.82 -6.00 8.57
C TRP A 99 -3.08 -5.39 9.94
N PHE A 100 -3.04 -6.22 10.99
CA PHE A 100 -3.15 -5.78 12.36
C PHE A 100 -2.07 -4.74 12.69
N LEU A 101 -0.81 -5.05 12.38
CA LEU A 101 0.30 -4.16 12.70
C LEU A 101 0.27 -2.86 11.88
N ILE A 102 -0.08 -2.93 10.59
CA ILE A 102 -0.23 -1.74 9.72
C ILE A 102 -1.33 -0.82 10.27
N ILE A 103 -2.52 -1.36 10.60
CA ILE A 103 -3.67 -0.58 11.08
C ILE A 103 -3.34 0.11 12.41
N LEU A 104 -2.76 -0.61 13.37
CA LEU A 104 -2.42 -0.04 14.67
C LEU A 104 -1.31 1.02 14.57
N ALA A 105 -0.25 0.74 13.81
CA ALA A 105 0.82 1.71 13.61
C ALA A 105 0.30 2.98 12.92
N ALA A 106 -0.54 2.83 11.89
CA ALA A 106 -1.18 3.94 11.22
C ALA A 106 -2.09 4.75 12.15
N ARG A 107 -2.87 4.09 13.01
CA ARG A 107 -3.72 4.74 14.00
C ARG A 107 -2.92 5.66 14.94
N VAL A 108 -1.74 5.21 15.36
CA VAL A 108 -0.85 5.97 16.24
C VAL A 108 -0.17 7.11 15.49
N PHE A 109 0.56 6.80 14.42
CA PHE A 109 1.46 7.74 13.73
C PHE A 109 0.76 8.58 12.64
N GLY A 110 -0.48 8.26 12.29
CA GLY A 110 -1.32 9.01 11.36
C GLY A 110 -1.20 8.60 9.89
N VAL A 111 -1.95 9.32 9.05
CA VAL A 111 -2.19 9.01 7.62
C VAL A 111 -0.89 8.80 6.83
N ARG A 112 0.08 9.72 6.94
CA ARG A 112 1.31 9.69 6.15
C ARG A 112 2.15 8.46 6.49
N PHE A 113 2.34 8.22 7.78
CA PHE A 113 3.07 7.06 8.27
C PHE A 113 2.40 5.74 7.84
N GLY A 114 1.07 5.66 7.98
CA GLY A 114 0.31 4.49 7.56
C GLY A 114 0.44 4.19 6.06
N PHE A 115 0.35 5.23 5.21
CA PHE A 115 0.55 5.08 3.77
C PHE A 115 1.95 4.55 3.44
N SER A 116 2.99 5.19 3.97
CA SER A 116 4.37 4.77 3.74
C SER A 116 4.64 3.36 4.27
N LEU A 117 4.14 3.03 5.47
CA LEU A 117 4.31 1.71 6.09
C LEU A 117 3.66 0.61 5.24
N GLY A 118 2.43 0.82 4.77
CA GLY A 118 1.73 -0.15 3.92
C GLY A 118 2.47 -0.43 2.62
N ALA A 119 2.89 0.62 1.90
CA ALA A 119 3.63 0.45 0.65
C ALA A 119 5.02 -0.18 0.87
N LEU A 120 5.81 0.35 1.82
CA LEU A 120 7.17 -0.12 2.06
C LEU A 120 7.21 -1.56 2.56
N SER A 121 6.29 -1.94 3.43
CA SER A 121 6.30 -3.29 4.02
C SER A 121 6.01 -4.37 2.98
N LEU A 122 5.03 -4.14 2.10
CA LEU A 122 4.75 -5.10 1.03
C LEU A 122 5.86 -5.12 -0.02
N GLY A 123 6.43 -3.96 -0.37
CA GLY A 123 7.59 -3.87 -1.26
C GLY A 123 8.80 -4.61 -0.69
N LEU A 124 9.18 -4.33 0.56
CA LEU A 124 10.30 -4.99 1.24
C LEU A 124 10.07 -6.50 1.36
N SER A 125 8.86 -6.93 1.72
CA SER A 125 8.54 -8.36 1.83
C SER A 125 8.69 -9.09 0.51
N ALA A 126 8.24 -8.47 -0.60
CA ALA A 126 8.41 -9.03 -1.93
C ALA A 126 9.88 -9.09 -2.37
N LEU A 127 10.68 -8.07 -2.02
CA LEU A 127 12.13 -8.10 -2.24
C LEU A 127 12.81 -9.26 -1.49
N LEU A 128 12.42 -9.49 -0.23
CA LEU A 128 13.00 -10.54 0.60
C LEU A 128 12.62 -11.96 0.15
N THR A 129 11.42 -12.13 -0.38
CA THR A 129 10.87 -13.44 -0.80
C THR A 129 11.09 -13.73 -2.28
N GLY A 130 11.60 -12.77 -3.06
CA GLY A 130 11.63 -12.85 -4.52
C GLY A 130 10.23 -12.74 -5.17
N GLY A 131 9.19 -12.40 -4.40
CA GLY A 131 7.79 -12.28 -4.83
C GLY A 131 7.48 -11.04 -5.66
N ILE A 132 8.42 -10.56 -6.48
CA ILE A 132 8.22 -9.40 -7.35
C ILE A 132 7.36 -9.83 -8.54
N GLY A 133 6.04 -9.77 -8.34
CA GLY A 133 5.03 -10.05 -9.37
C GLY A 133 4.41 -8.79 -9.98
N PRO A 134 3.74 -8.91 -11.14
CA PRO A 134 2.99 -7.80 -11.74
C PRO A 134 1.86 -7.27 -10.85
N TRP A 135 1.38 -8.05 -9.88
CA TRP A 135 0.33 -7.64 -8.93
C TRP A 135 0.89 -6.89 -7.70
N LEU A 136 2.21 -6.94 -7.46
CA LEU A 136 2.83 -6.31 -6.29
C LEU A 136 2.51 -4.81 -6.14
N PRO A 137 2.55 -3.97 -7.19
CA PRO A 137 2.30 -2.54 -7.04
C PRO A 137 0.87 -2.26 -6.58
N PHE A 138 -0.10 -3.05 -7.06
CA PHE A 138 -1.49 -2.98 -6.65
C PHE A 138 -1.64 -3.29 -5.17
N GLN A 139 -0.98 -4.36 -4.71
CA GLN A 139 -0.95 -4.70 -3.28
C GLN A 139 -0.32 -3.57 -2.46
N MET A 140 0.81 -3.02 -2.90
CA MET A 140 1.50 -1.92 -2.21
C MET A 140 0.59 -0.70 -2.07
N ILE A 141 -0.11 -0.30 -3.13
CA ILE A 141 -1.04 0.84 -3.11
C ILE A 141 -2.28 0.54 -2.25
N ALA A 142 -2.88 -0.64 -2.38
CA ALA A 142 -4.03 -1.03 -1.57
C ALA A 142 -3.68 -1.05 -0.08
N ALA A 143 -2.52 -1.61 0.29
CA ALA A 143 -2.02 -1.57 1.66
C ALA A 143 -1.71 -0.14 2.13
N ALA A 144 -1.17 0.71 1.26
CA ALA A 144 -0.95 2.12 1.55
C ALA A 144 -2.27 2.87 1.82
N TRP A 145 -3.33 2.59 1.07
CA TRP A 145 -4.66 3.14 1.31
C TRP A 145 -5.27 2.66 2.63
N ILE A 146 -5.11 1.37 2.96
CA ILE A 146 -5.56 0.82 4.23
C ILE A 146 -4.80 1.44 5.41
N GLY A 147 -3.48 1.62 5.30
CA GLY A 147 -2.72 2.36 6.29
C GLY A 147 -3.17 3.83 6.40
N ALA A 148 -3.35 4.50 5.27
CA ALA A 148 -3.80 5.90 5.25
C ALA A 148 -5.18 6.09 5.89
N GLY A 149 -6.13 5.20 5.60
CA GLY A 149 -7.48 5.23 6.16
C GLY A 149 -7.49 5.02 7.67
N ALA A 150 -6.70 4.07 8.19
CA ALA A 150 -6.57 3.83 9.62
C ALA A 150 -6.01 5.06 10.34
N GLY A 151 -5.03 5.74 9.74
CA GLY A 151 -4.46 6.97 10.27
C GLY A 151 -5.39 8.18 10.21
N LYS A 152 -6.47 8.11 9.42
CA LYS A 152 -7.50 9.16 9.29
C LYS A 152 -8.65 8.98 10.28
N LEU A 153 -8.76 7.83 10.94
CA LEU A 153 -9.84 7.54 11.88
C LEU A 153 -9.93 8.63 12.98
N PRO A 154 -11.15 8.99 13.45
CA PRO A 154 -11.32 10.03 14.46
C PRO A 154 -10.57 9.69 15.75
N LYS A 155 -9.69 10.59 16.22
CA LYS A 155 -8.91 10.41 17.45
C LYS A 155 -9.69 10.78 18.73
N ARG A 156 -10.98 11.12 18.60
CA ARG A 156 -11.86 11.48 19.72
C ARG A 156 -12.35 10.28 20.55
N PHE A 157 -12.27 9.08 19.98
CA PHE A 157 -12.69 7.85 20.66
C PHE A 157 -11.49 7.24 21.39
N SER A 158 -11.70 6.82 22.63
CA SER A 158 -10.70 6.15 23.47
C SER A 158 -11.29 4.89 24.13
N GLY A 159 -10.42 4.01 24.63
CA GLY A 159 -10.82 2.79 25.33
C GLY A 159 -11.66 1.87 24.44
N ARG A 160 -12.84 1.46 24.92
CA ARG A 160 -13.74 0.55 24.18
C ARG A 160 -14.23 1.14 22.85
N GLY A 161 -14.43 2.46 22.78
CA GLY A 161 -14.89 3.11 21.54
C GLY A 161 -13.82 3.08 20.45
N GLU A 162 -12.55 3.18 20.83
CA GLU A 162 -11.43 3.02 19.90
C GLU A 162 -11.34 1.58 19.39
N LEU A 163 -11.49 0.59 20.27
CA LEU A 163 -11.50 -0.82 19.88
C LEU A 163 -12.60 -1.12 18.86
N VAL A 164 -13.85 -0.69 19.11
CA VAL A 164 -14.96 -0.89 18.18
C VAL A 164 -14.67 -0.22 16.84
N THR A 165 -14.14 1.01 16.86
CA THR A 165 -13.77 1.73 15.63
C THR A 165 -12.73 0.96 14.82
N LEU A 166 -11.70 0.40 15.48
CA LEU A 166 -10.66 -0.38 14.82
C LEU A 166 -11.17 -1.73 14.29
N ILE A 167 -12.10 -2.38 14.99
CA ILE A 167 -12.75 -3.61 14.52
C ILE A 167 -13.58 -3.32 13.26
N CYS A 168 -14.47 -2.32 13.30
CA CYS A 168 -15.27 -1.93 12.14
C CYS A 168 -14.37 -1.55 10.96
N TYR A 169 -13.28 -0.83 11.22
CA TYR A 169 -12.31 -0.47 10.20
C TYR A 169 -11.61 -1.69 9.62
N GLY A 170 -11.20 -2.66 10.45
CA GLY A 170 -10.56 -3.90 10.00
C GLY A 170 -11.47 -4.73 9.10
N ILE A 171 -12.75 -4.87 9.45
CA ILE A 171 -13.75 -5.56 8.62
C ILE A 171 -13.87 -4.87 7.27
N PHE A 172 -14.05 -3.55 7.25
CA PHE A 172 -14.14 -2.79 6.02
C PHE A 172 -12.86 -2.87 5.17
N ALA A 173 -11.69 -2.80 5.81
CA ALA A 173 -10.40 -2.88 5.14
C ALA A 173 -10.17 -4.25 4.49
N ALA A 174 -10.64 -5.33 5.11
CA ALA A 174 -10.55 -6.68 4.55
C ALA A 174 -11.40 -6.81 3.28
N GLU A 175 -12.67 -6.40 3.33
CA GLU A 175 -13.55 -6.39 2.15
C GLU A 175 -13.01 -5.48 1.05
N PHE A 176 -12.51 -4.29 1.41
CA PHE A 176 -11.93 -3.35 0.47
C PHE A 176 -10.67 -3.90 -0.22
N PHE A 177 -9.78 -4.55 0.54
CA PHE A 177 -8.60 -5.19 -0.04
C PHE A 177 -9.00 -6.34 -0.97
N GLY A 178 -9.94 -7.18 -0.55
CA GLY A 178 -10.48 -8.27 -1.34
C GLY A 178 -11.05 -7.76 -2.66
N ALA A 179 -11.97 -6.80 -2.61
CA ALA A 179 -12.63 -6.25 -3.80
C ALA A 179 -11.67 -5.52 -4.77
N LEU A 180 -10.52 -5.01 -4.29
CA LEU A 180 -9.50 -4.43 -5.17
C LEU A 180 -8.61 -5.48 -5.83
N MET A 181 -8.41 -6.62 -5.18
CA MET A 181 -7.46 -7.64 -5.62
C MET A 181 -8.10 -8.81 -6.38
N ASP A 182 -9.42 -8.85 -6.44
CA ASP A 182 -10.24 -9.76 -7.26
C ASP A 182 -10.38 -9.24 -8.71
#